data_AF-A0A9N9F2K4-F1
#
_entry.id   AF-A0A9N9F2K4-F1
#
_cell.length_a   1.000
_cell.length_b   1.000
_cell.length_c   1.000
_cell.angle_alpha   90.00
_cell.angle_beta   90.00
_cell.angle_gamma   90.00
#
_symmetry.space_group_name_H-M   'P 1'
#
loop_
_entity.id
_entity.type
_entity.pdbx_description
1 polymer ?
#
loop_
_entity_poly.entity_id
_entity_poly.type
_entity_poly.pdbx_seq_one_letter_code
_entity_poly.pdbx_strand_id
1 'polypeptide(L)'
;MAHGTNITFVDATLDNGIWTSQCDPNTIDRIHDGQNATFANESTGKVLKASGSVRLIIGCMYVLNIYWEDPWSGKNIYLVYISPSNSPYVVEEGSSGSGNNAIQTITIRKR
;
A
#
# COMPACT_ATOMS: atom_id res chain seq x y z
N MET A 1 -26.72 -10.12 2.25
CA MET A 1 -25.33 -10.18 1.76
C MET A 1 -24.66 -8.90 2.20
N ALA A 2 -23.55 -8.95 2.92
CA ALA A 2 -22.85 -7.72 3.31
C ALA A 2 -22.12 -7.20 2.06
N HIS A 3 -22.51 -6.03 1.57
CA HIS A 3 -21.71 -5.30 0.58
C HIS A 3 -20.46 -4.78 1.27
N GLY A 4 -19.28 -4.96 0.67
CA GLY A 4 -18.05 -4.38 1.19
C GLY A 4 -17.97 -2.88 0.89
N THR A 5 -16.78 -2.30 0.98
CA THR A 5 -16.62 -0.84 0.96
C THR A 5 -15.50 -0.46 0.01
N ASN A 6 -15.80 0.46 -0.92
CA ASN A 6 -14.79 1.02 -1.81
C ASN A 6 -13.71 1.74 -1.01
N ILE A 7 -12.50 1.71 -1.56
CA ILE A 7 -11.33 2.41 -1.02
C ILE A 7 -10.96 3.52 -2.01
N THR A 8 -10.92 4.77 -1.56
CA THR A 8 -10.64 5.94 -2.41
C THR A 8 -9.20 6.37 -2.22
N PHE A 9 -8.53 6.74 -3.30
CA PHE A 9 -7.17 7.27 -3.23
C PHE A 9 -7.13 8.65 -2.56
N VAL A 10 -6.03 8.96 -1.85
CA VAL A 10 -5.78 10.28 -1.28
C VAL A 10 -4.49 10.86 -1.82
N ASP A 11 -3.36 10.22 -1.48
CA ASP A 11 -2.04 10.62 -1.93
C ASP A 11 -1.05 9.45 -1.83
N ALA A 12 0.03 9.58 -2.58
CA ALA A 12 1.19 8.71 -2.49
C ALA A 12 2.47 9.52 -2.68
N THR A 13 3.50 9.14 -1.93
CA THR A 13 4.82 9.77 -1.97
C THR A 13 5.91 8.73 -2.08
N LEU A 14 6.98 9.05 -2.80
CA LEU A 14 8.21 8.28 -2.79
C LEU A 14 9.26 9.08 -2.04
N ASP A 15 9.90 8.45 -1.05
CA ASP A 15 11.10 9.02 -0.46
C ASP A 15 12.33 8.64 -1.30
N ASN A 16 12.29 7.49 -1.97
CA ASN A 16 13.36 6.98 -2.82
C ASN A 16 12.81 6.17 -4.01
N GLY A 17 13.48 6.28 -5.16
CA GLY A 17 13.14 5.54 -6.38
C GLY A 17 12.18 6.30 -7.29
N ILE A 18 11.59 5.57 -8.23
CA ILE A 18 10.55 6.04 -9.16
C ILE A 18 9.42 5.02 -9.21
N TRP A 19 8.20 5.46 -9.50
CA TRP A 19 7.09 4.53 -9.70
C TRP A 19 7.39 3.62 -10.89
N THR A 20 7.16 2.32 -10.72
CA THR A 20 7.16 1.39 -11.83
C THR A 20 6.04 1.78 -12.79
N SER A 21 6.28 1.64 -14.10
CA SER A 21 5.31 1.99 -15.13
C SER A 21 3.94 1.36 -14.84
N GLN A 22 2.88 2.17 -14.88
CA GLN A 22 1.49 1.77 -14.59
C GLN A 22 1.21 1.31 -13.14
N CYS A 23 2.15 1.48 -12.23
CA CYS A 23 1.98 1.17 -10.81
C CYS A 23 2.02 2.41 -9.90
N ASP A 24 1.90 3.61 -10.48
CA ASP A 24 1.78 4.86 -9.75
C ASP A 24 0.37 4.97 -9.12
N PRO A 25 0.26 4.98 -7.78
CA PRO A 25 -1.03 5.11 -7.09
C PRO A 25 -1.78 6.41 -7.44
N ASN A 26 -1.08 7.48 -7.84
CA ASN A 26 -1.71 8.75 -8.19
C ASN A 26 -2.60 8.65 -9.45
N THR A 27 -2.52 7.55 -10.19
CA THR A 27 -3.34 7.29 -11.38
C THR A 27 -4.67 6.60 -11.08
N ILE A 28 -4.88 6.15 -9.83
CA ILE A 28 -6.12 5.50 -9.42
C ILE A 28 -7.04 6.50 -8.68
N ASP A 29 -8.34 6.47 -8.98
CA ASP A 29 -9.36 7.21 -8.22
C ASP A 29 -9.86 6.38 -7.04
N ARG A 30 -10.20 5.11 -7.32
CA ARG A 30 -10.80 4.20 -6.34
C ARG A 30 -10.48 2.74 -6.64
N ILE A 31 -10.47 1.93 -5.59
CA ILE A 31 -10.48 0.47 -5.61
C ILE A 31 -11.88 0.04 -5.22
N HIS A 32 -12.58 -0.63 -6.13
CA HIS A 32 -13.93 -1.10 -5.87
C HIS A 32 -13.93 -2.30 -4.91
N ASP A 33 -15.03 -2.48 -4.18
CA ASP A 33 -15.24 -3.67 -3.37
C ASP A 33 -14.99 -4.96 -4.17
N GLY A 34 -14.23 -5.89 -3.59
CA GLY A 34 -13.82 -7.14 -4.21
C GLY A 34 -12.75 -7.03 -5.30
N GLN A 35 -12.22 -5.83 -5.59
CA GLN A 35 -11.11 -5.62 -6.52
C GLN A 35 -9.77 -5.41 -5.81
N ASN A 36 -8.69 -5.47 -6.58
CA ASN A 36 -7.34 -5.21 -6.13
C ASN A 36 -6.72 -4.03 -6.90
N ALA A 37 -5.68 -3.45 -6.31
CA ALA A 37 -4.78 -2.53 -6.98
C ALA A 37 -3.34 -2.92 -6.65
N THR A 38 -2.43 -2.62 -7.56
CA THR A 38 -1.00 -2.90 -7.39
C THR A 38 -0.23 -1.59 -7.46
N PHE A 39 0.60 -1.39 -6.45
CA PHE A 39 1.53 -0.26 -6.36
C PHE A 39 2.94 -0.83 -6.33
N ALA A 40 3.84 -0.19 -7.07
CA ALA A 40 5.23 -0.64 -7.14
C ALA A 40 6.11 0.54 -7.50
N ASN A 41 7.28 0.61 -6.87
CA ASN A 41 8.34 1.50 -7.24
C ASN A 41 9.64 0.72 -7.40
N GLU A 42 10.57 1.32 -8.13
CA GLU A 42 11.87 0.76 -8.42
C GLU A 42 12.98 1.71 -7.97
N SER A 43 14.10 1.12 -7.53
CA SER A 43 15.31 1.88 -7.24
C SER A 43 15.85 2.50 -8.52
N THR A 44 16.28 3.76 -8.47
CA THR A 44 17.06 4.34 -9.56
C THR A 44 18.52 4.00 -9.29
N GLY A 45 19.33 3.62 -10.29
CA GLY A 45 20.71 3.14 -10.06
C GLY A 45 21.67 4.06 -9.27
N LYS A 46 21.25 5.28 -8.89
CA LYS A 46 21.95 6.19 -7.96
C LYS A 46 21.53 6.01 -6.49
N VAL A 47 20.33 5.51 -6.24
CA VAL A 47 19.75 5.25 -4.92
C VAL A 47 19.35 3.79 -4.88
N LEU A 48 20.14 2.95 -4.21
CA LEU A 48 19.94 1.49 -4.15
C LEU A 48 18.81 1.09 -3.18
N LYS A 49 17.84 1.97 -2.96
CA LYS A 49 16.69 1.79 -2.06
C LYS A 49 15.43 2.23 -2.78
N ALA A 50 14.33 1.52 -2.53
CA ALA A 50 13.00 1.89 -2.98
C ALA A 50 12.11 2.07 -1.75
N SER A 51 11.50 3.24 -1.56
CA SER A 51 10.60 3.46 -0.42
C SER A 51 9.54 4.50 -0.72
N GLY A 52 8.38 4.35 -0.09
CA GLY A 52 7.28 5.26 -0.26
C GLY A 52 6.11 4.94 0.65
N SER A 53 5.06 5.73 0.47
CA SER A 53 3.82 5.56 1.19
C SER A 53 2.61 5.83 0.31
N VAL A 54 1.48 5.24 0.67
CA VAL A 54 0.17 5.57 0.11
C VAL A 54 -0.85 5.71 1.24
N ARG A 55 -1.72 6.71 1.11
CA ARG A 55 -2.88 6.91 1.97
C ARG A 55 -4.15 6.76 1.17
N LEU A 56 -5.08 6.00 1.74
CA LEU A 56 -6.35 5.67 1.12
C LEU A 56 -7.48 5.85 2.14
N ILE A 57 -8.67 6.25 1.70
CA ILE A 57 -9.86 6.33 2.54
C ILE A 57 -10.73 5.11 2.32
N ILE A 58 -11.02 4.36 3.38
CA ILE A 58 -12.02 3.28 3.37
C ILE A 58 -13.40 3.90 3.66
N GLY A 59 -14.29 3.85 2.68
CA GLY A 59 -15.58 4.52 2.74
C GLY A 59 -15.43 6.04 2.73
N CYS A 60 -15.80 6.70 3.83
CA CYS A 60 -15.71 8.16 3.95
C CYS A 60 -15.00 8.64 5.23
N MET A 61 -14.49 7.73 6.07
CA MET A 61 -14.12 8.09 7.45
C MET A 61 -12.82 7.49 7.96
N TYR A 62 -12.37 6.34 7.44
CA TYR A 62 -11.18 5.67 7.93
C TYR A 62 -10.03 5.80 6.93
N VAL A 63 -8.83 6.07 7.42
CA VAL A 63 -7.64 6.21 6.57
C VAL A 63 -6.77 4.98 6.72
N LEU A 64 -6.59 4.25 5.62
CA LEU A 64 -5.58 3.20 5.48
C LEU A 64 -4.25 3.85 5.08
N ASN A 65 -3.24 3.61 5.89
CA ASN A 65 -1.88 4.08 5.66
C ASN A 65 -1.00 2.86 5.37
N ILE A 66 -0.28 2.90 4.27
CA ILE A 66 0.68 1.86 3.86
C ILE A 66 2.01 2.56 3.63
N TYR A 67 3.05 2.12 4.33
CA TYR A 67 4.44 2.52 4.10
C TYR A 67 5.27 1.28 3.78
N TRP A 68 6.21 1.42 2.85
CA TRP A 68 7.17 0.37 2.54
C TRP A 68 8.57 0.92 2.33
N GLU A 69 9.53 0.06 2.59
CA GLU A 69 10.94 0.30 2.36
C GLU A 69 11.66 -1.00 2.00
N ASP A 70 12.32 -1.01 0.85
CA ASP A 70 13.23 -2.05 0.38
C ASP A 70 14.67 -1.46 0.36
N PRO A 71 15.47 -1.71 1.41
CA PRO A 71 16.83 -1.20 1.50
C PRO A 71 17.81 -2.05 0.67
N TRP A 72 18.89 -1.43 0.17
CA TRP A 72 19.95 -2.14 -0.57
C TRP A 72 20.47 -3.39 0.14
N SER A 73 20.58 -3.31 1.46
CA SER A 73 20.95 -4.42 2.33
C SER A 73 20.08 -4.39 3.58
N GLY A 74 19.47 -5.52 3.91
CA GLY A 74 18.63 -5.63 5.11
C GLY A 74 17.36 -6.44 4.85
N LYS A 75 16.33 -6.12 5.63
CA LYS A 75 14.99 -6.68 5.46
C LYS A 75 14.05 -5.59 4.97
N ASN A 76 13.11 -5.99 4.14
CA ASN A 76 12.02 -5.12 3.71
C ASN A 76 11.14 -4.78 4.91
N ILE A 77 10.73 -3.53 4.97
CA ILE A 77 9.87 -2.99 6.02
C ILE A 77 8.52 -2.67 5.37
N TYR A 78 7.46 -3.18 5.96
CA TYR A 78 6.09 -2.83 5.62
C TYR A 78 5.39 -2.39 6.90
N LEU A 79 4.69 -1.26 6.84
CA LEU A 79 3.89 -0.76 7.94
C LEU A 79 2.51 -0.42 7.41
N VAL A 80 1.50 -1.13 7.90
CA VAL A 80 0.11 -0.99 7.47
C VAL A 80 -0.79 -0.77 8.68
N TYR A 81 -1.56 0.32 8.67
CA TYR A 81 -2.50 0.59 9.76
C TYR A 81 -3.68 1.45 9.30
N ILE A 82 -4.79 1.32 10.03
CA ILE A 82 -6.01 2.10 9.80
C ILE A 82 -6.21 3.09 10.96
N SER A 83 -6.48 4.34 10.62
CA SER A 83 -6.77 5.43 11.55
C SER A 83 -8.21 5.95 11.39
N PRO A 84 -8.92 6.27 12.48
CA PRO A 84 -8.59 5.97 13.87
C PRO A 84 -8.58 4.45 14.16
N SER A 85 -7.89 4.04 15.23
CA SER A 85 -7.66 2.62 15.59
C SER A 85 -8.93 1.86 15.98
N ASN A 86 -10.04 2.55 16.25
CA ASN A 86 -11.35 1.97 16.52
C ASN A 86 -12.15 1.64 15.24
N SER A 87 -11.47 1.61 14.08
CA SER A 87 -12.06 1.17 12.82
C SER A 87 -12.70 -0.23 12.91
N PRO A 88 -13.85 -0.47 12.26
CA PRO A 88 -14.46 -1.80 12.15
C PRO A 88 -13.74 -2.66 11.11
N TYR A 89 -12.72 -2.15 10.44
CA TYR A 89 -11.92 -2.90 9.47
C TYR A 89 -10.67 -3.48 10.13
N VAL A 90 -10.21 -4.60 9.61
CA VAL A 90 -8.91 -5.20 9.95
C VAL A 90 -8.04 -5.28 8.71
N VAL A 91 -6.75 -5.12 8.95
CA VAL A 91 -5.69 -5.35 7.98
C VAL A 91 -5.20 -6.77 8.17
N GLU A 92 -5.18 -7.54 7.10
CA GLU A 92 -4.49 -8.82 7.04
C GLU A 92 -3.32 -8.68 6.08
N GLU A 93 -2.12 -8.72 6.66
CA GLU A 93 -0.88 -8.74 5.90
C GLU A 93 -0.59 -10.18 5.47
N GLY A 94 -0.48 -10.39 4.16
CA GLY A 94 0.00 -11.64 3.60
C GLY A 94 1.50 -11.83 3.85
N SER A 95 2.03 -12.95 3.39
CA SER A 95 3.47 -13.21 3.44
C SER A 95 4.23 -12.10 2.68
N SER A 96 5.15 -11.43 3.37
CA SER A 96 6.12 -10.53 2.73
C SER A 96 7.09 -11.37 1.90
N GLY A 97 7.27 -11.01 0.63
CA GLY A 97 8.39 -11.49 -0.16
C GLY A 97 9.72 -11.13 0.52
N SER A 98 10.74 -11.98 0.36
CA SER A 98 12.10 -11.71 0.83
C SER A 98 13.03 -11.36 -0.34
N GLY A 99 14.08 -10.60 -0.04
CA GLY A 99 15.07 -10.17 -1.03
C GLY A 99 14.57 -9.05 -1.94
N ASN A 100 15.22 -8.92 -3.09
CA ASN A 100 14.94 -7.91 -4.10
C ASN A 100 13.62 -8.23 -4.84
N ASN A 101 12.81 -7.20 -5.15
CA ASN A 101 11.47 -7.33 -5.75
C ASN A 101 10.45 -8.08 -4.88
N ALA A 102 10.44 -7.79 -3.58
CA ALA A 102 9.45 -8.37 -2.69
C ALA A 102 8.04 -7.84 -2.96
N ILE A 103 7.06 -8.74 -2.86
CA ILE A 103 5.64 -8.43 -2.97
C ILE A 103 5.04 -8.54 -1.57
N GLN A 104 4.26 -7.53 -1.18
CA GLN A 104 3.42 -7.55 0.02
C GLN A 104 1.95 -7.49 -0.41
N THR A 105 1.19 -8.50 -0.01
CA THR A 105 -0.27 -8.50 -0.20
C THR A 105 -0.94 -7.98 1.05
N ILE A 106 -1.90 -7.06 0.90
CA ILE A 106 -2.67 -6.48 2.00
C ILE A 106 -4.15 -6.72 1.70
N THR A 107 -4.83 -7.42 2.60
CA THR A 107 -6.28 -7.63 2.51
C THR A 107 -6.97 -6.79 3.58
N ILE A 108 -7.97 -6.02 3.17
CA ILE A 108 -8.81 -5.23 4.07
C ILE A 108 -10.17 -5.91 4.16
N ARG A 109 -10.60 -6.25 5.38
CA ARG A 109 -11.94 -6.82 5.61
C ARG A 109 -12.66 -6.14 6.76
N LYS A 110 -13.98 -6.11 6.69
CA LYS A 110 -14.83 -5.70 7.82
C LYS A 110 -14.87 -6.82 8.86
N ARG A 111 -14.80 -6.46 10.14
CA ARG A 111 -15.02 -7.38 11.26
C ARG A 111 -16.44 -7.92 11.28
#